data_AF-L0DWN6-F1
#
_entry.id   AF-L0DWN6-F1
#
_cell.length_a   1.000
_cell.length_b   1.000
_cell.length_c   1.000
_cell.angle_alpha   90.00
_cell.angle_beta   90.00
_cell.angle_gamma   90.00
#
_symmetry.space_group_name_H-M   'P 1'
#
loop_
_entity.id
_entity.type
_entity.pdbx_description
1 polymer ?
#
loop_
_entity_poly.entity_id
_entity_poly.type
_entity_poly.pdbx_seq_one_letter_code
_entity_poly.pdbx_strand_id
1 'polypeptide(L)'
;MNKHIRLLYLAALLIPLTLAAAPFAFAGPPGATEINGQKVLTLISRDPPGVRCNNNIQAAAELSNRYKIPVQIVPVTFAGPDAKAPAVYYGNDLITADGDPGNGTVDFSSLAEVLEVVGAPRHDNDGLLMAIPDAFEQLKAAIRVQ
;
A
#
# COMPACT_ATOMS: atom_id res chain seq x y z
N MET A 1 -11.81 -35.11 62.09
CA MET A 1 -10.65 -34.23 61.85
C MET A 1 -10.62 -33.83 60.36
N ASN A 2 -11.22 -32.67 60.08
CA ASN A 2 -11.12 -31.78 58.91
C ASN A 2 -11.05 -32.35 57.48
N LYS A 3 -12.19 -32.81 56.94
CA LYS A 3 -12.39 -32.99 55.48
C LYS A 3 -12.57 -31.66 54.72
N HIS A 4 -12.88 -30.56 55.41
CA HIS A 4 -13.14 -29.25 54.78
C HIS A 4 -11.87 -28.45 54.43
N ILE A 5 -10.69 -28.84 54.92
CA ILE A 5 -9.43 -28.12 54.63
C ILE A 5 -8.81 -28.56 53.30
N ARG A 6 -9.11 -29.77 52.80
CA ARG A 6 -8.58 -30.24 51.50
C ARG A 6 -9.28 -29.62 50.28
N LEU A 7 -10.50 -29.10 50.45
CA LEU A 7 -11.27 -28.54 49.34
C LEU A 7 -10.87 -27.09 49.00
N LEU A 8 -10.18 -26.40 49.91
CA LEU A 8 -9.75 -25.01 49.73
C LEU A 8 -8.41 -24.84 49.01
N TYR A 9 -7.60 -25.91 48.87
CA TYR A 9 -6.31 -25.85 48.18
C TYR A 9 -6.36 -26.25 46.70
N LEU A 10 -7.47 -26.82 46.22
CA LEU A 10 -7.60 -27.22 44.81
C LEU A 10 -8.19 -26.13 43.90
N ALA A 11 -8.67 -25.01 44.46
CA ALA A 11 -9.30 -23.93 43.71
C ALA A 11 -8.34 -22.76 43.36
N ALA A 12 -7.05 -22.86 43.70
CA ALA A 12 -6.11 -21.75 43.65
C ALA A 12 -5.11 -21.78 42.48
N LEU A 13 -5.26 -22.64 41.47
CA LEU A 13 -4.24 -22.74 40.42
C LEU A 13 -4.78 -23.05 39.02
N LEU A 14 -5.69 -22.21 38.54
CA LEU A 14 -6.01 -22.11 37.11
C LEU A 14 -6.16 -20.63 36.75
N ILE A 15 -5.04 -19.91 36.76
CA ILE A 15 -4.93 -18.67 35.99
C ILE A 15 -4.68 -19.13 34.55
N PRO A 16 -5.62 -18.96 33.60
CA PRO A 16 -5.30 -19.16 32.21
C PRO A 16 -4.24 -18.12 31.84
N LEU A 17 -3.03 -18.59 31.55
CA LEU A 17 -2.01 -17.78 30.90
C LEU A 17 -2.51 -17.51 29.49
N THR A 18 -3.33 -16.47 29.33
CA THR A 18 -3.70 -15.97 28.01
C THR A 18 -2.43 -15.39 27.42
N LEU A 19 -1.76 -16.20 26.61
CA LEU A 19 -0.72 -15.73 25.71
C LEU A 19 -1.42 -14.76 24.75
N ALA A 20 -1.43 -13.48 25.10
CA ALA A 20 -1.82 -12.43 24.18
C ALA A 20 -0.80 -12.49 23.05
N ALA A 21 -1.17 -13.12 21.93
CA ALA A 21 -0.48 -12.92 20.68
C ALA A 21 -0.52 -11.41 20.44
N ALA A 22 0.61 -10.73 20.65
CA ALA A 22 0.74 -9.37 20.20
C ALA A 22 0.38 -9.40 18.71
N PRO A 23 -0.61 -8.61 18.25
CA PRO A 23 -0.82 -8.51 16.82
C PRO A 23 0.53 -8.08 16.24
N PHE A 24 1.02 -8.83 15.26
CA PHE A 24 2.02 -8.30 14.34
C PHE A 24 1.36 -7.04 13.78
N ALA A 25 1.72 -5.88 14.34
CA ALA A 25 1.30 -4.61 13.81
C ALA A 25 2.02 -4.52 12.47
N PHE A 26 1.34 -4.95 11.40
CA PHE A 26 1.71 -4.54 10.06
C PHE A 26 1.72 -3.01 10.12
N ALA A 27 2.92 -2.43 10.14
CA ALA A 27 3.06 -1.01 10.00
C ALA A 27 2.33 -0.64 8.70
N GLY A 28 1.28 0.19 8.82
CA GLY A 28 0.56 0.68 7.65
C GLY A 28 1.48 1.45 6.72
N PRO A 29 0.99 1.88 5.54
CA PRO A 29 1.80 2.66 4.62
C PRO A 29 2.39 3.89 5.31
N PRO A 30 3.64 4.27 5.01
CA PRO A 30 4.21 5.50 5.52
C PRO A 30 3.44 6.70 4.97
N GLY A 31 3.40 7.80 5.73
CA GLY A 31 2.77 9.04 5.31
C GLY A 31 1.25 9.06 5.49
N ALA A 32 0.56 9.88 4.69
CA ALA A 32 -0.89 10.04 4.78
C ALA A 32 -1.60 8.90 4.04
N THR A 33 -2.57 8.25 4.70
CA THR A 33 -3.41 7.24 4.06
C THR A 33 -4.73 7.82 3.55
N GLU A 34 -5.13 8.99 4.04
CA GLU A 34 -6.25 9.77 3.54
C GLU A 34 -5.93 11.27 3.51
N ILE A 35 -6.40 11.97 2.49
CA ILE A 35 -6.34 13.43 2.36
C ILE A 35 -7.72 13.92 1.95
N ASN A 36 -8.30 14.86 2.71
CA ASN A 36 -9.64 15.41 2.45
C ASN A 36 -10.74 14.33 2.31
N GLY A 37 -10.64 13.24 3.08
CA GLY A 37 -11.58 12.11 3.02
C GLY A 37 -11.42 11.21 1.79
N GLN A 38 -10.34 11.36 1.02
CA GLN A 38 -10.00 10.49 -0.10
C GLN A 38 -8.78 9.63 0.24
N LYS A 39 -8.87 8.32 -0.04
CA LYS A 39 -7.73 7.40 0.09
C LYS A 39 -6.59 7.82 -0.82
N VAL A 40 -5.36 7.77 -0.29
CA VAL A 40 -4.13 8.14 -1.00
C VAL A 40 -3.52 6.93 -1.68
N LEU A 41 -3.11 7.07 -2.94
CA LEU A 41 -2.24 6.11 -3.62
C LEU A 41 -0.78 6.35 -3.18
N THR A 42 -0.24 5.45 -2.38
CA THR A 42 1.12 5.56 -1.81
C THR A 42 2.07 4.63 -2.55
N LEU A 43 3.14 5.19 -3.11
CA LEU A 43 4.21 4.46 -3.78
C LEU A 43 5.48 4.51 -2.92
N ILE A 44 5.93 3.37 -2.40
CA ILE A 44 7.27 3.27 -1.79
C ILE A 44 8.28 3.00 -2.90
N SER A 45 9.23 3.92 -3.10
CA SER A 45 10.20 3.88 -4.19
C SER A 45 11.62 3.66 -3.69
N ARG A 46 12.45 2.94 -4.46
CA ARG A 46 13.90 2.92 -4.24
C ARG A 46 14.52 4.28 -4.58
N ASP A 47 15.68 4.54 -3.98
CA ASP A 47 16.50 5.73 -4.24
C ASP A 47 17.90 5.31 -4.74
N PRO A 48 18.26 5.57 -6.02
CA PRO A 48 17.39 6.09 -7.08
C PRO A 48 16.31 5.08 -7.52
N PRO A 49 15.22 5.55 -8.16
CA PRO A 49 14.14 4.66 -8.60
C PRO A 49 14.60 3.78 -9.77
N GLY A 50 14.42 2.47 -9.62
CA GLY A 50 14.61 1.50 -10.71
C GLY A 50 13.37 1.38 -11.61
N VAL A 51 13.48 0.57 -12.66
CA VAL A 51 12.42 0.36 -13.68
C VAL A 51 11.05 0.09 -13.06
N ARG A 52 10.96 -0.80 -12.05
CA ARG A 52 9.68 -1.14 -11.39
C ARG A 52 9.06 0.06 -10.67
N CYS A 53 9.87 0.86 -9.98
CA CYS A 53 9.39 2.08 -9.31
C CYS A 53 8.91 3.11 -10.33
N ASN A 54 9.67 3.30 -11.42
CA ASN A 54 9.29 4.23 -12.48
C ASN A 54 8.00 3.80 -13.21
N ASN A 55 7.77 2.51 -13.40
CA ASN A 55 6.52 2.00 -13.95
C ASN A 55 5.33 2.37 -13.06
N ASN A 56 5.44 2.19 -11.74
CA ASN A 56 4.38 2.54 -10.80
C ASN A 56 4.09 4.05 -10.79
N ILE A 57 5.14 4.89 -10.85
CA ILE A 57 4.99 6.36 -10.92
C ILE A 57 4.26 6.78 -12.20
N GLN A 58 4.59 6.15 -13.33
CA GLN A 58 3.92 6.41 -14.61
C GLN A 58 2.45 5.97 -14.57
N ALA A 59 2.16 4.78 -14.03
CA ALA A 59 0.78 4.34 -13.82
C ALA A 59 -0.01 5.31 -12.92
N ALA A 60 0.58 5.80 -11.83
CA ALA A 60 -0.06 6.78 -10.96
C ALA A 60 -0.29 8.13 -11.65
N ALA A 61 0.62 8.56 -12.53
CA ALA A 61 0.44 9.77 -13.34
C ALA A 61 -0.72 9.60 -14.34
N GLU A 62 -0.81 8.45 -15.02
CA GLU A 62 -1.93 8.13 -15.91
C GLU A 62 -3.27 8.12 -15.16
N LEU A 63 -3.30 7.48 -13.98
CA LEU A 63 -4.51 7.39 -13.17
C LEU A 63 -4.98 8.75 -12.66
N SER A 64 -4.06 9.61 -12.21
CA SER A 64 -4.41 10.96 -11.75
C SER A 64 -4.91 11.88 -12.87
N ASN A 65 -4.71 11.51 -14.14
CA ASN A 65 -5.35 12.19 -15.28
C ASN A 65 -6.80 11.74 -15.52
N ARG A 66 -7.23 10.64 -14.90
CA ARG A 66 -8.58 10.05 -15.06
C ARG A 66 -9.42 10.14 -13.77
N TYR A 67 -8.78 9.92 -12.63
CA TYR A 67 -9.39 9.83 -11.31
C TYR A 67 -8.87 10.94 -10.39
N LYS A 68 -9.77 11.52 -9.59
CA LYS A 68 -9.47 12.52 -8.56
C LYS A 68 -8.88 11.82 -7.33
N ILE A 69 -7.63 11.35 -7.44
CA ILE A 69 -6.92 10.64 -6.38
C ILE A 69 -5.69 11.42 -5.91
N PRO A 70 -5.46 11.54 -4.59
CA PRO A 70 -4.17 11.98 -4.07
C PRO A 70 -3.11 10.89 -4.31
N VAL A 71 -1.93 11.29 -4.78
CA VAL A 71 -0.79 10.40 -4.98
C VAL A 71 0.37 10.90 -4.13
N GLN A 72 1.02 10.00 -3.39
CA GLN A 72 2.26 10.31 -2.69
C GLN A 72 3.35 9.28 -3.03
N ILE A 73 4.57 9.78 -3.22
CA ILE A 73 5.75 8.96 -3.46
C ILE A 73 6.64 9.10 -2.22
N VAL A 74 6.90 7.98 -1.56
CA VAL A 74 7.71 7.92 -0.36
C VAL A 74 9.02 7.19 -0.70
N PRO A 75 10.18 7.85 -0.57
CA PRO A 75 11.45 7.18 -0.74
C PRO A 75 11.63 6.11 0.36
N VAL A 76 12.15 4.93 0.02
CA VAL A 76 12.28 3.79 0.96
C VAL A 76 13.12 4.16 2.18
N THR A 77 14.08 5.07 1.99
CA THR A 77 14.92 5.64 3.05
C THR A 77 14.13 6.41 4.11
N PHE A 78 12.91 6.87 3.79
CA PHE A 78 11.98 7.56 4.68
C PHE A 78 10.74 6.73 5.05
N ALA A 79 10.59 5.53 4.48
CA ALA A 79 9.42 4.69 4.69
C ALA A 79 9.43 3.91 6.02
N GLY A 80 10.55 3.93 6.74
CA GLY A 80 10.74 3.26 8.03
C GLY A 80 11.51 1.95 7.92
N PRO A 81 11.83 1.31 9.07
CA PRO A 81 12.51 0.03 9.09
C PRO A 81 11.65 -1.04 8.40
N ASP A 82 12.32 -1.97 7.70
CA ASP A 82 11.71 -3.10 6.98
C ASP A 82 10.78 -2.71 5.80
N ALA A 83 10.70 -1.43 5.45
CA ALA A 83 9.94 -0.98 4.30
C ALA A 83 10.46 -1.64 3.01
N LYS A 84 9.53 -2.24 2.26
CA LYS A 84 9.84 -2.85 0.97
C LYS A 84 9.71 -1.83 -0.16
N ALA A 85 10.63 -1.89 -1.11
CA ALA A 85 10.58 -1.09 -2.31
C ALA A 85 10.92 -1.93 -3.56
N PRO A 86 10.06 -1.93 -4.59
CA PRO A 86 8.83 -1.16 -4.69
C PRO A 86 7.69 -1.70 -3.81
N ALA A 87 6.79 -0.83 -3.37
CA ALA A 87 5.50 -1.21 -2.79
C ALA A 87 4.42 -0.18 -3.14
N VAL A 88 3.17 -0.63 -3.23
CA VAL A 88 2.01 0.17 -3.62
C VAL A 88 0.89 -0.07 -2.64
N TYR A 89 0.36 1.00 -2.07
CA TYR A 89 -0.79 0.98 -1.18
C TYR A 89 -1.87 1.92 -1.68
N TYR A 90 -3.12 1.61 -1.36
CA TYR A 90 -4.25 2.50 -1.54
C TYR A 90 -5.01 2.68 -0.22
N GLY A 91 -4.92 3.87 0.37
CA GLY A 91 -5.32 4.05 1.76
C GLY A 91 -4.43 3.22 2.69
N ASN A 92 -5.04 2.38 3.53
CA ASN A 92 -4.32 1.44 4.39
C ASN A 92 -4.08 0.08 3.73
N ASP A 93 -4.61 -0.14 2.53
CA ASP A 93 -4.64 -1.45 1.88
C ASP A 93 -3.36 -1.65 1.05
N LEU A 94 -2.59 -2.70 1.34
CA LEU A 94 -1.44 -3.09 0.52
C LEU A 94 -1.94 -3.72 -0.78
N ILE A 95 -1.55 -3.14 -1.92
CA ILE A 95 -1.87 -3.66 -3.25
C ILE A 95 -0.79 -4.65 -3.68
N THR A 96 0.48 -4.26 -3.59
CA THR A 96 1.61 -5.14 -3.87
C THR A 96 2.92 -4.62 -3.26
N ALA A 97 3.86 -5.51 -2.96
CA ALA A 97 5.20 -5.19 -2.48
C ALA A 97 6.27 -6.14 -3.06
N ASP A 98 7.53 -5.70 -3.06
CA ASP A 98 8.69 -6.49 -3.47
C ASP A 98 8.71 -7.88 -2.77
N GLY A 99 8.79 -8.94 -3.58
CA GLY A 99 8.76 -10.32 -3.12
C GLY A 99 7.37 -10.94 -2.89
N ASP A 100 6.29 -10.23 -3.18
CA ASP A 100 4.95 -10.84 -3.32
C ASP A 100 4.70 -11.31 -4.78
N PRO A 101 3.53 -11.89 -5.11
CA PRO A 101 3.23 -12.33 -6.47
C PRO A 101 3.26 -11.23 -7.55
N GLY A 102 2.89 -9.99 -7.20
CA GLY A 102 2.97 -8.81 -8.08
C GLY A 102 4.34 -8.14 -8.07
N ASN A 103 5.24 -8.58 -7.18
CA ASN A 103 6.61 -8.12 -7.01
C ASN A 103 6.75 -6.59 -6.90
N GLY A 104 5.77 -5.96 -6.25
CA GLY A 104 5.69 -4.53 -6.05
C GLY A 104 5.42 -3.73 -7.32
N THR A 105 4.86 -4.34 -8.37
CA THR A 105 4.53 -3.66 -9.63
C THR A 105 3.05 -3.63 -9.92
N VAL A 106 2.61 -2.48 -10.45
CA VAL A 106 1.25 -2.26 -10.92
C VAL A 106 1.29 -1.58 -12.29
N ASP A 107 0.19 -1.71 -13.01
CA ASP A 107 -0.07 -0.97 -14.25
C ASP A 107 -1.35 -0.12 -14.10
N PHE A 108 -1.68 0.64 -15.14
CA PHE A 108 -2.88 1.46 -15.15
C PHE A 108 -4.14 0.62 -14.92
N SER A 109 -4.29 -0.51 -15.62
CA SER A 109 -5.49 -1.36 -15.59
C SER A 109 -5.77 -1.92 -14.21
N SER A 110 -4.77 -2.50 -13.56
CA SER A 110 -4.89 -3.12 -12.23
C SER A 110 -5.29 -2.11 -11.16
N LEU A 111 -4.70 -0.93 -11.17
CA LEU A 111 -5.10 0.13 -10.24
C LEU A 111 -6.44 0.76 -10.61
N ALA A 112 -6.76 0.91 -11.90
CA ALA A 112 -8.06 1.43 -12.33
C ALA A 112 -9.20 0.52 -11.85
N GLU A 113 -9.03 -0.80 -11.90
CA GLU A 113 -9.99 -1.77 -11.35
C GLU A 113 -10.22 -1.54 -9.85
N VAL A 114 -9.14 -1.38 -9.07
CA VAL A 114 -9.24 -1.07 -7.63
C VAL A 114 -10.05 0.22 -7.41
N LEU A 115 -9.76 1.27 -8.17
CA LEU A 115 -10.44 2.55 -8.07
C LEU A 115 -11.91 2.49 -8.50
N GLU A 116 -12.24 1.68 -9.50
CA GLU A 116 -13.61 1.47 -9.95
C GLU A 116 -14.45 0.74 -8.90
N VAL A 117 -13.89 -0.31 -8.29
CA VAL A 117 -14.54 -1.08 -7.22
C VAL A 117 -14.87 -0.19 -6.01
N VAL A 118 -13.97 0.72 -5.65
CA VAL A 118 -14.19 1.64 -4.52
C VAL A 118 -15.00 2.89 -4.89
N GLY A 119 -15.38 3.04 -6.16
CA GLY A 119 -16.14 4.19 -6.64
C GLY A 119 -15.37 5.52 -6.60
N ALA A 120 -14.07 5.50 -6.91
CA ALA A 120 -13.23 6.69 -6.90
C ALA A 120 -13.76 7.77 -7.88
N PRO A 121 -13.83 9.04 -7.46
CA PRO A 121 -14.36 10.11 -8.30
C PRO A 121 -13.48 10.33 -9.54
N ARG A 122 -14.11 10.63 -10.67
CA ARG A 122 -13.43 10.89 -11.96
C ARG A 122 -13.31 12.38 -12.25
N HIS A 123 -12.32 12.73 -13.06
CA HIS A 123 -12.27 14.04 -13.68
C HIS A 123 -13.35 14.14 -14.78
N ASP A 124 -13.94 15.33 -14.89
CA ASP A 124 -14.99 15.60 -15.88
C ASP A 124 -14.41 15.84 -17.29
N ASN A 125 -13.14 16.26 -17.33
CA ASN A 125 -12.35 16.46 -18.54
C ASN A 125 -11.19 15.47 -18.57
N ASP A 126 -10.69 15.18 -19.78
CA ASP A 126 -9.48 14.39 -19.94
C ASP A 126 -8.25 15.18 -19.47
N GLY A 127 -7.37 14.50 -18.72
CA GLY A 127 -6.12 15.10 -18.26
C GLY A 127 -5.10 15.30 -19.38
N LEU A 128 -4.14 16.20 -19.17
CA LEU A 128 -3.16 16.63 -20.18
C LEU A 128 -2.29 15.50 -20.73
N LEU A 129 -2.04 14.42 -19.99
CA LEU A 129 -1.30 13.27 -20.52
C LEU A 129 -2.03 12.61 -21.70
N MET A 130 -3.37 12.68 -21.72
CA MET A 130 -4.18 12.13 -22.80
C MET A 130 -4.12 13.00 -24.08
N ALA A 131 -3.64 14.24 -23.97
CA ALA A 131 -3.45 15.12 -25.13
C ALA A 131 -2.12 14.85 -25.87
N ILE A 132 -1.21 14.05 -25.29
CA ILE A 132 0.12 13.75 -25.84
C ILE A 132 0.45 12.25 -25.85
N PRO A 133 -0.45 11.39 -26.36
CA PRO A 133 -0.33 9.93 -26.21
C PRO A 133 0.99 9.38 -26.76
N ASP A 134 1.41 9.81 -27.94
CA ASP A 134 2.63 9.30 -28.59
C ASP A 134 3.90 9.64 -27.81
N ALA A 135 4.02 10.90 -27.35
CA ALA A 135 5.17 11.34 -26.57
C ALA A 135 5.24 10.62 -25.22
N PHE A 136 4.07 10.35 -24.63
CA PHE A 136 3.98 9.65 -23.36
C PHE A 136 4.32 8.15 -23.51
N GLU A 137 3.88 7.48 -24.58
CA GLU A 137 4.31 6.11 -24.88
C GLU A 137 5.83 6.02 -25.16
N GLN A 138 6.41 7.02 -25.83
CA GLN A 138 7.86 7.10 -26.04
C GLN A 138 8.63 7.22 -24.71
N LEU A 139 8.13 8.03 -23.78
CA LEU A 139 8.71 8.16 -22.44
C LEU A 139 8.68 6.80 -21.70
N LYS A 140 7.52 6.13 -21.70
CA LYS A 140 7.36 4.79 -21.11
C LYS A 140 8.33 3.79 -21.72
N ALA A 141 8.47 3.81 -23.04
CA ALA A 141 9.38 2.92 -23.75
C ALA A 141 10.84 3.17 -23.35
N ALA A 142 11.29 4.43 -23.28
CA ALA A 142 12.68 4.79 -22.97
C ALA A 142 13.10 4.35 -21.56
N ILE A 143 12.19 4.38 -20.59
CA ILE A 143 12.46 4.00 -19.20
C ILE A 143 12.55 2.47 -19.02
N ARG A 144 11.82 1.70 -19.82
CA ARG A 144 11.81 0.22 -19.73
C ARG A 144 13.13 -0.43 -20.14
N VAL A 145 14.03 0.29 -20.82
CA VAL A 145 15.27 -0.25 -21.40
C VAL A 145 16.52 0.02 -20.54
N GLN A 146 16.36 0.69 -19.39
CA GLN A 146 17.45 0.94 -18.43
C GLN A 146 17.62 -0.24 -17.46
#